data_AF-A0A1V4TT92-F1
#
_entry.id   AF-A0A1V4TT92-F1
#
_cell.length_a   1.000
_cell.length_b   1.000
_cell.length_c   1.000
_cell.angle_alpha   90.00
_cell.angle_beta   90.00
_cell.angle_gamma   90.00
#
_symmetry.space_group_name_H-M   'P 1'
#
loop_
_entity.id
_entity.type
_entity.pdbx_description
1 polymer ?
#
loop_
_entity_poly.entity_id
_entity_poly.type
_entity_poly.pdbx_seq_one_letter_code
_entity_poly.pdbx_strand_id
1 'polypeptide(L)'
;MALKALDIYKLLPKKNCKECGDPTCLTFAMKLAGGKADVDLCPYLDDQAKSVLGATTRPPIRLVRVGVGERFFKIGEETVLYRHEKTFYHPPGIVFRLKDTQTEEEIAAVTRRVRDETFTRVGTDLRFNGVAIENTSGSAEKFAWAVATVEKQQAHLPPVLIAQDPAALAAALVHCGTYRPLLHAAIAENFRDMCALAKRHGCPLVVRAPTLDGLVQLVKDCTAEGVQDLMLDPAPENLGAFIRRSTQIRQLAITRSLPELGYPVYLDATATGLEDAALVLGIVKYASVIVTSPLEAGPAKASLTLRQNIYTDPQKPIQMNPGLYRVGNPGKDAPVLMTVNFSLTFFTLEGYLEASRIPCYMLIVDTEGLSVLTAVAAGKLNETLVRDSLQKFDVGNEVMHRKLIIPGYASPLSGRIEEATGWKVLVGPRDAAEIGEFLHEVWKKQV
;
A
#
# COMPACT_ATOMS: atom_id res chain seq x y z
N MET A 1 -2.46 -1.92 26.53
CA MET A 1 -3.23 -3.06 25.99
C MET A 1 -4.53 -2.53 25.41
N ALA A 2 -4.91 -2.95 24.21
CA ALA A 2 -6.26 -2.66 23.68
C ALA A 2 -7.31 -3.32 24.61
N LEU A 3 -8.35 -2.58 24.99
CA LEU A 3 -9.44 -3.12 25.80
C LEU A 3 -10.15 -4.23 25.03
N LYS A 4 -10.41 -5.37 25.69
CA LYS A 4 -11.23 -6.43 25.09
C LYS A 4 -12.67 -5.91 24.97
N ALA A 5 -13.43 -6.44 24.02
CA ALA A 5 -14.82 -6.05 23.78
C ALA A 5 -15.68 -6.09 25.06
N LEU A 6 -15.43 -7.05 25.95
CA LEU A 6 -16.10 -7.16 27.25
C LEU A 6 -15.74 -6.00 28.21
N ASP A 7 -14.51 -5.53 28.19
CA ASP A 7 -14.08 -4.41 29.04
C ASP A 7 -14.62 -3.08 28.51
N ILE A 8 -14.71 -2.93 27.19
CA ILE A 8 -15.40 -1.79 26.56
C ILE A 8 -16.90 -1.83 26.90
N TYR A 9 -17.54 -3.00 26.79
CA TYR A 9 -18.96 -3.15 27.08
C TYR A 9 -19.32 -2.76 28.53
N LYS A 10 -18.43 -3.01 29.50
CA LYS A 10 -18.63 -2.57 30.90
C LYS A 10 -18.75 -1.06 31.04
N LEU A 11 -18.08 -0.30 30.17
CA LEU A 11 -18.07 1.17 30.15
C LEU A 11 -19.19 1.77 29.29
N LEU A 12 -19.96 0.95 28.55
CA LEU A 12 -21.09 1.43 27.75
C LEU A 12 -22.37 1.57 28.59
N PRO A 13 -23.35 2.38 28.16
CA PRO A 13 -24.62 2.61 28.88
C PRO A 13 -25.57 1.41 28.91
N LYS A 14 -25.27 0.33 28.17
CA LYS A 14 -26.07 -0.92 28.09
C LYS A 14 -27.54 -0.73 27.66
N LYS A 15 -27.88 0.41 27.05
CA LYS A 15 -29.25 0.72 26.59
C LYS A 15 -29.72 -0.11 25.40
N ASN A 16 -28.80 -0.59 24.55
CA ASN A 16 -29.11 -1.26 23.29
C ASN A 16 -30.10 -0.47 22.39
N CYS A 17 -30.03 0.86 22.41
CA CYS A 17 -30.97 1.76 21.74
C CYS A 17 -30.83 1.80 20.20
N LYS A 18 -29.74 1.25 19.65
CA LYS A 18 -29.41 1.26 18.21
C LYS A 18 -29.13 2.63 17.58
N GLU A 19 -29.08 3.70 18.37
CA GLU A 19 -28.81 5.06 17.87
C GLU A 19 -27.38 5.26 17.35
N CYS A 20 -26.45 4.40 17.75
CA CYS A 20 -25.09 4.35 17.18
C CYS A 20 -24.99 3.57 15.85
N GLY A 21 -26.12 3.09 15.32
CA GLY A 21 -26.17 2.27 14.10
C GLY A 21 -25.91 0.78 14.29
N ASP A 22 -25.62 0.35 15.53
CA ASP A 22 -25.37 -1.05 15.87
C ASP A 22 -26.55 -1.73 16.58
N PRO A 23 -26.83 -3.03 16.31
CA PRO A 23 -27.97 -3.74 16.89
C PRO A 23 -27.98 -3.81 18.43
N THR A 24 -26.79 -3.84 19.05
CA THR A 24 -26.61 -3.89 20.51
C THR A 24 -25.36 -3.12 20.93
N CYS A 25 -25.30 -2.70 22.19
CA CYS A 25 -24.10 -2.11 22.79
C CYS A 25 -22.92 -3.08 22.78
N LEU A 26 -23.15 -4.41 22.84
CA LEU A 26 -22.07 -5.39 22.74
C LEU A 26 -21.48 -5.43 21.34
N THR A 27 -22.32 -5.36 20.29
CA THR A 27 -21.86 -5.27 18.89
C THR A 27 -21.04 -3.99 18.68
N PHE A 28 -21.51 -2.86 19.21
CA PHE A 28 -20.76 -1.60 19.20
C PHE A 28 -19.41 -1.73 19.94
N ALA A 29 -19.38 -2.37 21.10
CA ALA A 29 -18.15 -2.63 21.85
C ALA A 29 -17.15 -3.52 21.07
N MET A 30 -17.63 -4.52 20.33
CA MET A 30 -16.80 -5.35 19.47
C MET A 30 -16.20 -4.54 18.30
N LYS A 31 -16.98 -3.63 17.72
CA LYS A 31 -16.48 -2.72 16.68
C LYS A 31 -15.46 -1.73 17.23
N LEU A 32 -15.70 -1.13 18.40
CA LEU A 32 -14.75 -0.26 19.08
C LEU A 32 -13.44 -1.00 19.40
N ALA A 33 -13.51 -2.21 19.94
CA ALA A 33 -12.31 -3.05 20.21
C ALA A 33 -11.54 -3.38 18.92
N GLY A 34 -12.25 -3.51 17.80
CA GLY A 34 -11.66 -3.74 16.49
C GLY A 34 -11.21 -2.49 15.75
N GLY A 35 -11.41 -1.29 16.31
CA GLY A 35 -11.14 0.00 15.66
C GLY A 35 -12.06 0.30 14.46
N LYS A 36 -13.25 -0.29 14.43
CA LYS A 36 -14.23 -0.20 13.33
C LYS A 36 -15.39 0.77 13.60
N ALA A 37 -15.37 1.47 14.72
CA ALA A 37 -16.37 2.45 15.12
C ALA A 37 -15.69 3.55 15.93
N ASP A 38 -16.27 4.75 15.89
CA ASP A 38 -15.85 5.86 16.74
C ASP A 38 -16.67 5.86 18.04
N VAL A 39 -16.01 6.19 19.15
CA VAL A 39 -16.63 6.33 20.47
C VAL A 39 -17.71 7.42 20.47
N ASP A 40 -17.52 8.45 19.63
CA ASP A 40 -18.42 9.58 19.49
C ASP A 40 -19.79 9.22 18.87
N LEU A 41 -19.92 8.03 18.28
CA LEU A 41 -21.20 7.53 17.75
C LEU A 41 -22.22 7.18 18.85
N CYS A 42 -21.80 7.06 20.12
CA CYS A 42 -22.72 6.81 21.22
C CYS A 42 -23.11 8.14 21.92
N PRO A 43 -24.34 8.64 21.75
CA PRO A 43 -24.76 9.93 22.32
C PRO A 43 -24.90 9.88 23.85
N TYR A 44 -25.03 8.69 24.43
CA TYR A 44 -25.27 8.49 25.86
C TYR A 44 -24.00 8.13 26.66
N LEU A 45 -22.83 8.23 26.04
CA LEU A 45 -21.57 7.93 26.71
C LEU A 45 -21.16 9.08 27.63
N ASP A 46 -20.89 8.77 28.90
CA ASP A 46 -20.40 9.77 29.84
C ASP A 46 -18.96 10.22 29.52
N ASP A 47 -18.56 11.39 30.00
CA ASP A 47 -17.28 12.01 29.65
C ASP A 47 -16.06 11.20 30.13
N GLN A 48 -16.21 10.48 31.25
CA GLN A 48 -15.14 9.63 31.78
C GLN A 48 -14.95 8.39 30.91
N ALA A 49 -16.04 7.72 30.51
CA ALA A 49 -16.04 6.61 29.59
C ALA A 49 -15.57 7.03 28.20
N LYS A 50 -15.97 8.22 27.70
CA LYS A 50 -15.46 8.81 26.44
C LYS A 50 -13.96 9.00 26.48
N SER A 51 -13.43 9.52 27.59
CA SER A 51 -11.99 9.73 27.75
C SER A 51 -11.22 8.41 27.78
N VAL A 52 -11.65 7.44 28.59
CA VAL A 52 -10.98 6.12 28.71
C VAL A 52 -11.08 5.32 27.41
N LEU A 53 -12.28 5.26 26.82
CA LEU A 53 -12.50 4.54 25.57
C LEU A 53 -11.81 5.25 24.42
N GLY A 54 -11.98 6.55 24.25
CA GLY A 54 -11.33 7.34 23.19
C GLY A 54 -9.80 7.27 23.25
N ALA A 55 -9.20 7.31 24.45
CA ALA A 55 -7.75 7.13 24.60
C ALA A 55 -7.29 5.72 24.19
N THR A 56 -8.15 4.70 24.37
CA THR A 56 -7.79 3.29 24.14
C THR A 56 -8.17 2.78 22.74
N THR A 57 -9.20 3.36 22.11
CA THR A 57 -9.72 2.99 20.79
C THR A 57 -9.08 3.77 19.64
N ARG A 58 -8.54 4.98 19.89
CA ARG A 58 -7.77 5.71 18.88
C ARG A 58 -6.58 4.87 18.41
N PRO A 59 -6.28 4.80 17.10
CA PRO A 59 -5.11 4.11 16.61
C PRO A 59 -3.84 4.58 17.36
N PRO A 60 -2.95 3.66 17.78
CA PRO A 60 -1.74 4.01 18.53
C PRO A 60 -0.79 4.92 17.74
N ILE A 61 -0.86 4.85 16.41
CA ILE A 61 -0.19 5.76 15.49
C ILE A 61 -1.28 6.57 14.77
N ARG A 62 -1.23 7.89 14.88
CA ARG A 62 -2.22 8.80 14.29
C ARG A 62 -2.19 8.75 12.78
N LEU A 63 -3.35 8.98 12.16
CA LEU A 63 -3.47 9.20 10.73
C LEU A 63 -2.91 10.57 10.36
N VAL A 64 -2.07 10.62 9.34
CA VAL A 64 -1.66 11.88 8.70
C VAL A 64 -1.95 11.77 7.20
N ARG A 65 -2.35 12.88 6.59
CA ARG A 65 -2.58 12.99 5.15
C ARG A 65 -1.55 13.93 4.55
N VAL A 66 -0.92 13.50 3.47
CA VAL A 66 0.01 14.33 2.71
C VAL A 66 -0.60 14.63 1.35
N GLY A 67 -0.71 15.92 1.02
CA GLY A 67 -1.38 16.38 -0.18
C GLY A 67 -2.90 16.50 -0.05
N VAL A 68 -3.53 16.98 -1.12
CA VAL A 68 -4.99 17.03 -1.33
C VAL A 68 -5.33 16.51 -2.73
N GLY A 69 -6.62 16.36 -3.03
CA GLY A 69 -7.09 15.90 -4.35
C GLY A 69 -7.00 14.38 -4.50
N GLU A 70 -6.89 13.86 -5.72
CA GLU A 70 -6.91 12.41 -5.99
C GLU A 70 -5.59 11.70 -5.69
N ARG A 71 -4.48 12.44 -5.72
CA ARG A 71 -3.12 11.90 -5.50
C ARG A 71 -2.68 11.97 -4.04
N PHE A 72 -3.49 12.53 -3.13
CA PHE A 72 -3.18 12.51 -1.70
C PHE A 72 -2.99 11.07 -1.21
N PHE A 73 -2.18 10.90 -0.17
CA PHE A 73 -2.01 9.60 0.45
C PHE A 73 -2.09 9.69 1.96
N LYS A 74 -2.59 8.60 2.55
CA LYS A 74 -2.75 8.40 3.99
C LYS A 74 -1.58 7.60 4.52
N ILE A 75 -1.13 7.96 5.71
CA ILE A 75 -0.07 7.27 6.46
C ILE A 75 -0.44 7.20 7.94
N GLY A 76 0.12 6.23 8.67
CA GLY A 76 -0.22 5.99 10.07
C GLY A 76 -1.39 5.01 10.24
N GLU A 77 -2.12 5.08 11.35
CA GLU A 77 -3.16 4.11 11.78
C GLU A 77 -2.68 2.66 11.86
N GLU A 78 -1.39 2.51 12.06
CA GLU A 78 -0.74 1.23 12.11
C GLU A 78 -0.80 0.62 13.52
N THR A 79 -1.09 -0.68 13.63
CA THR A 79 -1.44 -1.30 14.93
C THR A 79 -0.57 -2.49 15.34
N VAL A 80 0.29 -3.01 14.46
CA VAL A 80 1.10 -4.22 14.70
C VAL A 80 2.57 -3.97 14.41
N LEU A 81 3.45 -4.76 15.05
CA LEU A 81 4.88 -4.78 14.71
C LEU A 81 5.12 -5.70 13.53
N TYR A 82 4.46 -6.86 13.50
CA TYR A 82 4.67 -7.86 12.46
C TYR A 82 3.41 -8.03 11.63
N ARG A 83 3.54 -7.94 10.31
CA ARG A 83 2.38 -8.02 9.40
C ARG A 83 1.56 -9.30 9.58
N HIS A 84 2.17 -10.43 9.95
CA HIS A 84 1.46 -11.70 10.15
C HIS A 84 0.57 -11.72 11.40
N GLU A 85 0.72 -10.78 12.34
CA GLU A 85 -0.20 -10.65 13.48
C GLU A 85 -1.56 -10.08 13.03
N LYS A 86 -1.57 -9.26 11.97
CA LYS A 86 -2.78 -8.67 11.38
C LYS A 86 -2.52 -8.25 9.92
N THR A 87 -2.28 -6.97 9.68
CA THR A 87 -1.86 -6.39 8.40
C THR A 87 -1.18 -5.05 8.66
N PHE A 88 -0.36 -4.58 7.72
CA PHE A 88 -0.04 -3.16 7.61
C PHE A 88 -1.08 -2.50 6.70
N TYR A 89 -1.56 -1.32 7.07
CA TYR A 89 -2.74 -0.71 6.45
C TYR A 89 -2.37 0.32 5.39
N HIS A 90 -1.36 1.15 5.65
CA HIS A 90 -1.04 2.29 4.81
C HIS A 90 0.38 2.15 4.25
N PRO A 91 0.53 1.79 2.95
CA PRO A 91 1.83 1.72 2.30
C PRO A 91 2.59 3.06 2.39
N PRO A 92 3.93 3.05 2.53
CA PRO A 92 4.70 4.27 2.60
C PRO A 92 4.58 5.07 1.32
N GLY A 93 4.47 6.38 1.48
CA GLY A 93 4.64 7.32 0.40
C GLY A 93 6.10 7.35 -0.04
N ILE A 94 6.38 6.94 -1.28
CA ILE A 94 7.72 7.06 -1.86
C ILE A 94 7.71 8.28 -2.77
N VAL A 95 8.57 9.25 -2.49
CA VAL A 95 8.63 10.53 -3.21
C VAL A 95 10.03 10.79 -3.76
N PHE A 96 10.09 11.35 -4.96
CA PHE A 96 11.35 11.65 -5.63
C PHE A 96 11.88 13.04 -5.28
N ARG A 97 13.17 13.09 -4.92
CA ARG A 97 13.86 14.32 -4.58
C ARG A 97 14.15 15.17 -5.82
N LEU A 98 13.88 16.46 -5.68
CA LEU A 98 14.19 17.54 -6.59
C LEU A 98 14.96 18.60 -5.81
N LYS A 99 16.00 19.18 -6.42
CA LYS A 99 16.79 20.25 -5.83
C LYS A 99 16.47 21.55 -6.55
N ASP A 100 16.38 22.65 -5.82
CA ASP A 100 16.19 23.99 -6.36
C ASP A 100 17.38 24.52 -7.20
N THR A 101 18.46 23.77 -7.27
CA THR A 101 19.62 24.03 -8.13
C THR A 101 19.54 23.34 -9.50
N GLN A 102 18.52 22.50 -9.72
CA GLN A 102 18.29 21.83 -11.02
C GLN A 102 17.68 22.79 -12.04
N THR A 103 17.80 22.46 -13.32
CA THR A 103 17.16 23.23 -14.38
C THR A 103 15.64 22.99 -14.42
N GLU A 104 14.92 23.87 -15.11
CA GLU A 104 13.47 23.71 -15.32
C GLU A 104 13.15 22.38 -16.02
N GLU A 105 13.96 22.00 -17.02
CA GLU A 105 13.79 20.76 -17.77
C GLU A 105 14.00 19.52 -16.89
N GLU A 106 14.99 19.53 -16.01
CA GLU A 106 15.26 18.44 -15.08
C GLU A 106 14.10 18.26 -14.08
N ILE A 107 13.63 19.36 -13.49
CA ILE A 107 12.46 19.37 -12.58
C ILE A 107 11.22 18.86 -13.30
N ALA A 108 10.94 19.37 -14.51
CA ALA A 108 9.79 18.97 -15.31
C ALA A 108 9.86 17.50 -15.74
N ALA A 109 11.04 16.99 -16.09
CA ALA A 109 11.24 15.59 -16.46
C ALA A 109 10.86 14.65 -15.31
N VAL A 110 11.43 14.85 -14.12
CA VAL A 110 11.14 14.01 -12.94
C VAL A 110 9.67 14.15 -12.51
N THR A 111 9.12 15.37 -12.56
CA THR A 111 7.70 15.61 -12.21
C THR A 111 6.76 14.83 -13.13
N ARG A 112 7.02 14.84 -14.44
CA ARG A 112 6.25 14.03 -15.41
C ARG A 112 6.39 12.54 -15.15
N ARG A 113 7.59 12.05 -14.83
CA ARG A 113 7.79 10.64 -14.47
C ARG A 113 6.91 10.23 -13.29
N VAL A 114 6.88 11.00 -12.21
CA VAL A 114 6.03 10.69 -11.03
C VAL A 114 4.53 10.80 -11.35
N ARG A 115 4.14 11.73 -12.22
CA ARG A 115 2.74 11.93 -12.63
C ARG A 115 2.24 10.77 -13.49
N ASP A 116 3.01 10.40 -14.50
CA ASP A 116 2.57 9.60 -15.65
C ASP A 116 3.01 8.13 -15.57
N GLU A 117 4.18 7.83 -15.01
CA GLU A 117 4.68 6.45 -14.94
C GLU A 117 3.80 5.61 -14.00
N THR A 118 3.26 4.53 -14.55
CA THR A 118 2.47 3.55 -13.84
C THR A 118 3.00 2.16 -14.13
N PHE A 119 3.09 1.33 -13.11
CA PHE A 119 3.43 -0.08 -13.23
C PHE A 119 2.26 -0.94 -12.78
N THR A 120 1.51 -1.49 -13.73
CA THR A 120 0.40 -2.40 -13.42
C THR A 120 0.95 -3.77 -13.06
N ARG A 121 0.63 -4.23 -11.84
CA ARG A 121 1.01 -5.55 -11.33
C ARG A 121 -0.16 -6.18 -10.62
N VAL A 122 -0.51 -7.41 -11.04
CA VAL A 122 -1.58 -8.19 -10.43
C VAL A 122 -2.91 -7.40 -10.45
N GLY A 123 -3.23 -6.80 -11.60
CA GLY A 123 -4.44 -5.99 -11.80
C GLY A 123 -4.49 -4.66 -11.04
N THR A 124 -3.39 -4.23 -10.41
CA THR A 124 -3.30 -2.99 -9.64
C THR A 124 -2.23 -2.06 -10.20
N ASP A 125 -2.58 -0.79 -10.38
CA ASP A 125 -1.64 0.26 -10.78
C ASP A 125 -0.77 0.68 -9.59
N LEU A 126 0.55 0.51 -9.72
CA LEU A 126 1.54 0.97 -8.75
C LEU A 126 2.21 2.24 -9.25
N ARG A 127 2.26 3.27 -8.38
CA ARG A 127 2.80 4.60 -8.71
C ARG A 127 3.62 5.18 -7.56
N PHE A 128 4.54 6.08 -7.87
CA PHE A 128 5.17 6.94 -6.87
C PHE A 128 4.20 8.03 -6.42
N ASN A 129 4.36 8.46 -5.17
CA ASN A 129 3.34 9.27 -4.50
C ASN A 129 3.46 10.74 -4.82
N GLY A 130 4.67 11.26 -5.02
CA GLY A 130 4.89 12.69 -5.23
C GLY A 130 6.37 13.05 -5.31
N VAL A 131 6.66 14.32 -5.07
CA VAL A 131 8.01 14.87 -5.14
C VAL A 131 8.39 15.55 -3.83
N ALA A 132 9.67 15.50 -3.49
CA ALA A 132 10.27 16.22 -2.38
C ALA A 132 11.19 17.30 -2.92
N ILE A 133 10.88 18.57 -2.68
CA ILE A 133 11.63 19.71 -3.22
C ILE A 133 12.53 20.22 -2.09
N GLU A 134 13.83 20.25 -2.35
CA GLU A 134 14.88 20.60 -1.39
C GLU A 134 15.52 21.95 -1.72
N ASN A 135 15.56 22.83 -0.72
CA ASN A 135 16.30 24.08 -0.77
C ASN A 135 17.81 23.79 -0.58
N THR A 136 18.45 23.34 -1.65
CA THR A 136 19.89 23.07 -1.67
C THR A 136 20.68 24.38 -1.82
N SER A 137 20.10 25.37 -2.49
CA SER A 137 20.76 26.64 -2.79
C SER A 137 20.91 27.60 -1.60
N GLY A 138 20.13 27.40 -0.54
CA GLY A 138 19.98 28.34 0.57
C GLY A 138 19.14 29.58 0.23
N SER A 139 18.61 29.70 -1.00
CA SER A 139 17.85 30.87 -1.45
C SER A 139 16.34 30.61 -1.36
N ALA A 140 15.63 31.48 -0.64
CA ALA A 140 14.16 31.45 -0.61
C ALA A 140 13.53 31.66 -2.00
N GLU A 141 14.15 32.51 -2.84
CA GLU A 141 13.68 32.80 -4.19
C GLU A 141 13.82 31.60 -5.11
N LYS A 142 15.00 30.97 -5.15
CA LYS A 142 15.22 29.77 -5.98
C LYS A 142 14.34 28.61 -5.56
N PHE A 143 14.13 28.45 -4.26
CA PHE A 143 13.26 27.42 -3.73
C PHE A 143 11.80 27.65 -4.09
N ALA A 144 11.29 28.88 -3.93
CA ALA A 144 9.95 29.24 -4.37
C ALA A 144 9.77 29.05 -5.88
N TRP A 145 10.78 29.41 -6.68
CA TRP A 145 10.80 29.14 -8.12
C TRP A 145 10.71 27.64 -8.43
N ALA A 146 11.48 26.79 -7.75
CA ALA A 146 11.46 25.34 -7.98
C ALA A 146 10.08 24.74 -7.68
N VAL A 147 9.43 25.18 -6.59
CA VAL A 147 8.04 24.80 -6.28
C VAL A 147 7.07 25.27 -7.36
N ALA A 148 7.17 26.53 -7.78
CA ALA A 148 6.34 27.06 -8.86
C ALA A 148 6.52 26.26 -10.16
N THR A 149 7.74 25.83 -10.47
CA THR A 149 8.06 25.02 -11.66
C THR A 149 7.41 23.63 -11.60
N VAL A 150 7.36 22.99 -10.43
CA VAL A 150 6.61 21.74 -10.25
C VAL A 150 5.11 21.98 -10.43
N GLU A 151 4.55 23.02 -9.83
CA GLU A 151 3.12 23.34 -9.92
C GLU A 151 2.69 23.69 -11.36
N LYS A 152 3.54 24.35 -12.15
CA LYS A 152 3.30 24.62 -13.58
C LYS A 152 3.06 23.35 -14.40
N GLN A 153 3.59 22.20 -13.97
CA GLN A 153 3.37 20.92 -14.67
C GLN A 153 1.95 20.37 -14.44
N GLN A 154 1.14 21.02 -13.61
CA GLN A 154 -0.23 20.59 -13.25
C GLN A 154 -0.27 19.12 -12.85
N ALA A 155 0.77 18.69 -12.15
CA ALA A 155 0.95 17.28 -11.82
C ALA A 155 0.07 16.84 -10.66
N HIS A 156 -0.46 17.80 -9.88
CA HIS A 156 -1.35 17.54 -8.76
C HIS A 156 -0.75 16.58 -7.74
N LEU A 157 0.58 16.56 -7.64
CA LEU A 157 1.34 15.63 -6.80
C LEU A 157 1.50 16.20 -5.39
N PRO A 158 1.27 15.40 -4.33
CA PRO A 158 1.61 15.77 -2.96
C PRO A 158 3.09 16.19 -2.84
N PRO A 159 3.39 17.44 -2.43
CA PRO A 159 4.76 17.89 -2.24
C PRO A 159 5.24 17.60 -0.81
N VAL A 160 6.53 17.29 -0.70
CA VAL A 160 7.30 17.47 0.53
C VAL A 160 8.23 18.66 0.32
N LEU A 161 8.21 19.64 1.21
CA LEU A 161 9.08 20.83 1.15
C LEU A 161 10.18 20.69 2.21
N ILE A 162 11.43 20.65 1.77
CA ILE A 162 12.61 20.44 2.61
C ILE A 162 13.45 21.72 2.61
N ALA A 163 13.47 22.43 3.73
CA ALA A 163 14.35 23.59 3.92
C ALA A 163 14.66 23.82 5.41
N GLN A 164 15.83 24.39 5.69
CA GLN A 164 16.23 24.74 7.06
C GLN A 164 15.61 26.06 7.53
N ASP A 165 15.48 27.03 6.61
CA ASP A 165 14.97 28.36 6.88
C ASP A 165 13.43 28.42 6.73
N PRO A 166 12.68 28.75 7.80
CA PRO A 166 11.24 28.96 7.72
C PRO A 166 10.82 30.03 6.69
N ALA A 167 11.65 31.04 6.44
CA ALA A 167 11.33 32.07 5.44
C ALA A 167 11.32 31.50 4.01
N ALA A 168 12.22 30.56 3.70
CA ALA A 168 12.19 29.85 2.43
C ALA A 168 10.93 28.99 2.27
N LEU A 169 10.49 28.29 3.33
CA LEU A 169 9.23 27.54 3.31
C LEU A 169 8.03 28.46 3.12
N ALA A 170 8.02 29.61 3.79
CA ALA A 170 6.96 30.61 3.63
C ALA A 170 6.87 31.11 2.19
N ALA A 171 8.00 31.40 1.54
CA ALA A 171 8.05 31.82 0.15
C ALA A 171 7.54 30.72 -0.81
N ALA A 172 7.98 29.47 -0.60
CA ALA A 172 7.52 28.33 -1.38
C ALA A 172 6.02 28.03 -1.22
N LEU A 173 5.48 28.14 -0.01
CA LEU A 173 4.08 27.84 0.31
C LEU A 173 3.08 28.73 -0.44
N VAL A 174 3.48 29.93 -0.86
CA VAL A 174 2.66 30.80 -1.71
C VAL A 174 2.27 30.10 -3.02
N HIS A 175 3.14 29.24 -3.55
CA HIS A 175 2.91 28.52 -4.80
C HIS A 175 2.11 27.23 -4.62
N CYS A 176 2.13 26.62 -3.44
CA CYS A 176 1.40 25.37 -3.16
C CYS A 176 -0.12 25.58 -2.99
N GLY A 177 -0.60 26.82 -2.80
CA GLY A 177 -2.02 27.10 -2.61
C GLY A 177 -2.65 26.27 -1.48
N THR A 178 -3.60 25.41 -1.81
CA THR A 178 -4.32 24.55 -0.85
C THR A 178 -3.78 23.12 -0.76
N TYR A 179 -2.64 22.81 -1.40
CA TYR A 179 -2.14 21.43 -1.53
C TYR A 179 -1.63 20.78 -0.24
N ARG A 180 -1.54 21.52 0.88
CA ARG A 180 -1.10 21.03 2.20
C ARG A 180 0.15 20.13 2.11
N PRO A 181 1.29 20.66 1.63
CA PRO A 181 2.53 19.90 1.57
C PRO A 181 3.01 19.45 2.94
N LEU A 182 3.82 18.40 2.99
CA LEU A 182 4.57 18.04 4.19
C LEU A 182 5.76 18.97 4.37
N LEU A 183 5.84 19.65 5.50
CA LEU A 183 6.95 20.56 5.82
C LEU A 183 8.06 19.81 6.58
N HIS A 184 9.27 19.85 6.05
CA HIS A 184 10.48 19.29 6.67
C HIS A 184 11.49 20.42 6.94
N ALA A 185 11.90 20.69 8.18
CA ALA A 185 11.42 20.12 9.44
C ALA A 185 11.56 21.09 10.63
N ALA A 186 10.73 20.88 11.66
CA ALA A 186 10.86 21.50 12.97
C ALA A 186 11.94 20.80 13.80
N ILE A 187 12.89 21.60 14.29
CA ILE A 187 13.96 21.24 15.23
C ILE A 187 13.86 22.13 16.47
N ALA A 188 14.67 21.86 17.51
CA ALA A 188 14.61 22.58 18.78
C ALA A 188 14.75 24.10 18.63
N GLU A 189 15.51 24.53 17.63
CA GLU A 189 15.85 25.93 17.38
C GLU A 189 14.75 26.70 16.63
N ASN A 190 13.93 26.02 15.82
CA ASN A 190 12.99 26.68 14.90
C ASN A 190 11.52 26.24 15.03
N PHE A 191 11.20 25.33 15.97
CA PHE A 191 9.87 24.69 16.01
C PHE A 191 8.70 25.67 16.10
N ARG A 192 8.85 26.81 16.79
CA ARG A 192 7.78 27.81 16.93
C ARG A 192 7.39 28.42 15.59
N ASP A 193 8.38 28.84 14.81
CA ASP A 193 8.15 29.42 13.48
C ASP A 193 7.59 28.38 12.51
N MET A 194 8.13 27.16 12.57
CA MET A 194 7.64 26.03 11.79
C MET A 194 6.18 25.68 12.15
N CYS A 195 5.82 25.69 13.44
CA CYS A 195 4.45 25.48 13.89
C CYS A 195 3.50 26.58 13.45
N ALA A 196 3.95 27.84 13.49
CA ALA A 196 3.17 28.97 13.00
C ALA A 196 2.85 28.82 11.49
N LEU A 197 3.85 28.44 10.69
CA LEU A 197 3.68 28.16 9.26
C LEU A 197 2.74 26.97 9.01
N ALA A 198 2.97 25.85 9.70
CA ALA A 198 2.15 24.64 9.57
C ALA A 198 0.68 24.92 9.88
N LYS A 199 0.39 25.64 10.98
CA LYS A 199 -0.98 26.04 11.34
C LYS A 199 -1.61 26.95 10.29
N ARG A 200 -0.88 27.99 9.88
CA ARG A 200 -1.38 28.99 8.93
C ARG A 200 -1.83 28.37 7.61
N HIS A 201 -1.10 27.35 7.15
CA HIS A 201 -1.37 26.67 5.88
C HIS A 201 -2.06 25.30 6.03
N GLY A 202 -2.38 24.87 7.27
CA GLY A 202 -2.97 23.56 7.54
C GLY A 202 -2.12 22.38 7.04
N CYS A 203 -0.80 22.52 7.08
CA CYS A 203 0.16 21.56 6.55
C CYS A 203 0.62 20.58 7.64
N PRO A 204 0.82 19.29 7.32
CA PRO A 204 1.51 18.38 8.21
C PRO A 204 2.98 18.79 8.37
N LEU A 205 3.55 18.52 9.54
CA LEU A 205 4.90 18.97 9.92
C LEU A 205 5.76 17.81 10.41
N VAL A 206 6.97 17.67 9.86
CA VAL A 206 7.99 16.76 10.38
C VAL A 206 8.67 17.40 11.58
N VAL A 207 8.77 16.67 12.69
CA VAL A 207 9.65 16.97 13.82
C VAL A 207 10.90 16.11 13.75
N ARG A 208 12.07 16.71 13.86
CA ARG A 208 13.36 16.05 13.66
C ARG A 208 14.23 16.15 14.91
N ALA A 209 14.66 15.00 15.42
CA ALA A 209 15.64 14.92 16.50
C ALA A 209 16.42 13.59 16.43
N PRO A 210 17.70 13.58 16.84
CA PRO A 210 18.54 12.37 16.80
C PRO A 210 18.26 11.39 17.96
N THR A 211 17.43 11.76 18.93
CA THR A 211 17.10 10.93 20.10
C THR A 211 15.58 10.81 20.28
N LEU A 212 15.13 9.71 20.89
CA LEU A 212 13.71 9.51 21.19
C LEU A 212 13.19 10.57 22.16
N ASP A 213 13.98 10.94 23.17
CA ASP A 213 13.60 11.98 24.13
C ASP A 213 13.46 13.35 23.45
N GLY A 214 14.37 13.67 22.51
CA GLY A 214 14.27 14.88 21.71
C GLY A 214 13.02 14.90 20.84
N LEU A 215 12.66 13.76 20.22
CA LEU A 215 11.41 13.63 19.47
C LEU A 215 10.19 13.82 20.38
N VAL A 216 10.15 13.18 21.55
CA VAL A 216 9.04 13.31 22.50
C VAL A 216 8.87 14.76 22.93
N GLN A 217 9.97 15.45 23.25
CA GLN A 217 9.93 16.85 23.65
C GLN A 217 9.41 17.74 22.52
N LEU A 218 9.94 17.60 21.31
CA LEU A 218 9.47 18.37 20.15
C LEU A 218 8.02 18.10 19.80
N VAL A 219 7.53 16.86 19.92
CA VAL A 219 6.11 16.55 19.73
C VAL A 219 5.26 17.30 20.76
N LYS A 220 5.65 17.28 22.04
CA LYS A 220 4.93 18.02 23.10
C LYS A 220 4.90 19.51 22.81
N ASP A 221 6.03 20.08 22.41
CA ASP A 221 6.14 21.51 22.11
C ASP A 221 5.30 21.88 20.89
N CYS A 222 5.37 21.11 19.79
CA CYS A 222 4.59 21.37 18.58
C CYS A 222 3.08 21.17 18.79
N THR A 223 2.68 20.18 19.61
CA THR A 223 1.26 19.95 19.95
C THR A 223 0.72 21.03 20.88
N ALA A 224 1.53 21.54 21.81
CA ALA A 224 1.18 22.69 22.66
C ALA A 224 1.02 23.98 21.83
N GLU A 225 1.83 24.13 20.78
CA GLU A 225 1.65 25.18 19.77
C GLU A 225 0.40 24.95 18.89
N GLY A 226 -0.27 23.80 18.98
CA GLY A 226 -1.53 23.51 18.29
C GLY A 226 -1.39 22.77 16.96
N VAL A 227 -0.21 22.26 16.60
CA VAL A 227 -0.02 21.41 15.42
C VAL A 227 -0.30 19.95 15.79
N GLN A 228 -1.31 19.35 15.16
CA GLN A 228 -1.73 17.98 15.45
C GLN A 228 -1.26 16.96 14.42
N ASP A 229 -1.03 17.38 13.18
CA ASP A 229 -0.59 16.51 12.08
C ASP A 229 0.95 16.51 12.03
N LEU A 230 1.57 15.61 12.79
CA LEU A 230 3.02 15.50 12.91
C LEU A 230 3.57 14.23 12.28
N MET A 231 4.83 14.26 11.87
CA MET A 231 5.63 13.09 11.48
C MET A 231 6.97 13.11 12.21
N LEU A 232 7.55 11.94 12.49
CA LEU A 232 8.80 11.80 13.23
C LEU A 232 9.96 11.51 12.29
N ASP A 233 10.99 12.34 12.31
CA ASP A 233 12.27 12.08 11.67
C ASP A 233 13.33 11.77 12.74
N PRO A 234 13.71 10.48 12.91
CA PRO A 234 14.68 10.07 13.93
C PRO A 234 16.14 10.40 13.59
N ALA A 235 16.37 11.18 12.52
CA ALA A 235 17.68 11.63 12.04
C ALA A 235 18.78 10.54 12.12
N PRO A 236 18.57 9.38 11.48
CA PRO A 236 19.49 8.25 11.61
C PRO A 236 20.83 8.56 10.95
N GLU A 237 21.94 8.22 11.64
CA GLU A 237 23.29 8.40 11.10
C GLU A 237 23.67 7.28 10.13
N ASN A 238 22.99 6.13 10.21
CA ASN A 238 23.17 4.97 9.35
C ASN A 238 21.94 4.05 9.39
N LEU A 239 21.92 3.03 8.52
CA LEU A 239 20.84 2.04 8.45
C LEU A 239 20.56 1.35 9.80
N GLY A 240 21.61 1.01 10.56
CA GLY A 240 21.46 0.37 11.87
C GLY A 240 20.78 1.29 12.89
N ALA A 241 21.11 2.59 12.88
CA ALA A 241 20.44 3.59 13.70
C ALA A 241 18.96 3.73 13.33
N PHE A 242 18.65 3.74 12.04
CA PHE A 242 17.26 3.78 11.57
C PHE A 242 16.46 2.57 12.06
N ILE A 243 16.96 1.34 11.88
CA ILE A 243 16.28 0.11 12.35
C ILE A 243 15.92 0.21 13.82
N ARG A 244 16.89 0.58 14.66
CA ARG A 244 16.69 0.64 16.11
C ARG A 244 15.64 1.69 16.46
N ARG A 245 15.81 2.92 15.97
CA ARG A 245 14.92 4.04 16.32
C ARG A 245 13.51 3.84 15.76
N SER A 246 13.35 3.45 14.49
CA SER A 246 12.03 3.24 13.89
C SER A 246 11.28 2.07 14.54
N THR A 247 11.98 1.00 14.91
CA THR A 247 11.40 -0.13 15.64
C THR A 247 10.98 0.28 17.06
N GLN A 248 11.81 1.03 17.78
CA GLN A 248 11.47 1.54 19.10
C GLN A 248 10.28 2.49 19.07
N ILE A 249 10.24 3.44 18.11
CA ILE A 249 9.09 4.34 17.90
C ILE A 249 7.81 3.51 17.72
N ARG A 250 7.82 2.56 16.78
CA ARG A 250 6.67 1.70 16.48
C ARG A 250 6.23 0.89 17.70
N GLN A 251 7.17 0.28 18.42
CA GLN A 251 6.90 -0.51 19.61
C GLN A 251 6.29 0.34 20.71
N LEU A 252 6.92 1.46 21.06
CA LEU A 252 6.51 2.34 22.15
C LEU A 252 5.16 3.02 21.89
N ALA A 253 4.87 3.35 20.62
CA ALA A 253 3.56 3.83 20.20
C ALA A 253 2.49 2.76 20.35
N ILE A 254 2.71 1.55 19.80
CA ILE A 254 1.73 0.44 19.84
C ILE A 254 1.47 -0.04 21.26
N THR A 255 2.51 -0.18 22.09
CA THR A 255 2.35 -0.56 23.50
C THR A 255 1.77 0.58 24.35
N ARG A 256 1.70 1.80 23.79
CA ARG A 256 1.32 3.05 24.46
C ARG A 256 2.23 3.39 25.66
N SER A 257 3.48 2.95 25.61
CA SER A 257 4.49 3.27 26.62
C SER A 257 4.98 4.71 26.49
N LEU A 258 5.05 5.23 25.26
CA LEU A 258 5.27 6.66 24.96
C LEU A 258 4.28 7.09 23.86
N PRO A 259 3.05 7.48 24.22
CA PRO A 259 2.02 7.91 23.26
C PRO A 259 2.43 9.10 22.39
N GLU A 260 3.39 9.91 22.84
CA GLU A 260 3.96 11.03 22.09
C GLU A 260 4.74 10.58 20.85
N LEU A 261 5.18 9.31 20.79
CA LEU A 261 5.76 8.73 19.59
C LEU A 261 4.71 8.13 18.63
N GLY A 262 3.42 8.34 18.91
CA GLY A 262 2.28 7.83 18.15
C GLY A 262 2.03 8.53 16.81
N TYR A 263 3.07 8.75 16.02
CA TYR A 263 3.04 9.45 14.75
C TYR A 263 3.79 8.69 13.64
N PRO A 264 3.44 8.90 12.36
CA PRO A 264 4.14 8.27 11.23
C PRO A 264 5.62 8.67 11.15
N VAL A 265 6.46 7.79 10.60
CA VAL A 265 7.92 7.99 10.54
C VAL A 265 8.35 8.47 9.15
N TYR A 266 9.19 9.51 9.11
CA TYR A 266 9.86 10.00 7.91
C TYR A 266 11.25 9.35 7.76
N LEU A 267 11.65 9.04 6.53
CA LEU A 267 12.99 8.59 6.18
C LEU A 267 13.49 9.34 4.95
N ASP A 268 14.68 9.93 5.08
CA ASP A 268 15.48 10.33 3.94
C ASP A 268 16.45 9.20 3.56
N ALA A 269 16.16 8.49 2.47
CA ALA A 269 17.00 7.38 2.00
C ALA A 269 18.34 7.86 1.43
N THR A 270 18.39 9.09 0.90
CA THR A 270 19.59 9.63 0.25
C THR A 270 20.70 9.98 1.25
N ALA A 271 20.35 10.16 2.53
CA ALA A 271 21.29 10.55 3.58
C ALA A 271 22.23 9.43 4.06
N THR A 272 21.99 8.18 3.67
CA THR A 272 22.66 7.00 4.26
C THR A 272 23.89 6.51 3.49
N GLY A 273 24.12 7.02 2.27
CA GLY A 273 25.14 6.51 1.35
C GLY A 273 24.85 5.12 0.75
N LEU A 274 23.77 4.45 1.17
CA LEU A 274 23.29 3.15 0.68
C LEU A 274 21.81 3.26 0.34
N GLU A 275 21.50 4.10 -0.65
CA GLU A 275 20.13 4.57 -0.90
C GLU A 275 19.13 3.44 -1.17
N ASP A 276 19.45 2.47 -2.04
CA ASP A 276 18.59 1.33 -2.32
C ASP A 276 18.30 0.50 -1.06
N ALA A 277 19.33 0.31 -0.22
CA ALA A 277 19.18 -0.41 1.04
C ALA A 277 18.32 0.38 2.03
N ALA A 278 18.46 1.71 2.08
CA ALA A 278 17.61 2.58 2.90
C ALA A 278 16.16 2.59 2.44
N LEU A 279 15.91 2.59 1.12
CA LEU A 279 14.56 2.51 0.56
C LEU A 279 13.89 1.19 0.92
N VAL A 280 14.57 0.06 0.68
CA VAL A 280 14.09 -1.28 1.09
C VAL A 280 13.81 -1.30 2.59
N LEU A 281 14.73 -0.77 3.38
CA LEU A 281 14.62 -0.73 4.82
C LEU A 281 13.43 0.10 5.29
N GLY A 282 13.21 1.28 4.70
CA GLY A 282 12.07 2.13 5.00
C GLY A 282 10.76 1.38 4.76
N ILE A 283 10.65 0.66 3.64
CA ILE A 283 9.47 -0.13 3.30
C ILE A 283 9.19 -1.21 4.34
N VAL A 284 10.23 -1.93 4.81
CA VAL A 284 10.08 -3.07 5.72
C VAL A 284 10.17 -2.72 7.21
N LYS A 285 10.63 -1.51 7.57
CA LYS A 285 10.86 -1.03 8.95
C LYS A 285 10.21 0.32 9.21
N TYR A 286 8.90 0.34 8.94
CA TYR A 286 7.94 1.31 9.49
C TYR A 286 8.10 2.76 9.05
N ALA A 287 8.91 3.06 8.02
CA ALA A 287 8.83 4.36 7.39
C ALA A 287 7.44 4.53 6.76
N SER A 288 6.95 5.76 6.79
CA SER A 288 5.63 6.17 6.29
C SER A 288 5.76 7.14 5.12
N VAL A 289 6.80 7.98 5.12
CA VAL A 289 7.25 8.72 3.93
C VAL A 289 8.74 8.43 3.74
N ILE A 290 9.12 8.10 2.51
CA ILE A 290 10.49 7.79 2.11
C ILE A 290 10.86 8.73 0.96
N VAL A 291 11.85 9.60 1.20
CA VAL A 291 12.46 10.44 0.16
C VAL A 291 13.64 9.71 -0.45
N THR A 292 13.69 9.65 -1.77
CA THR A 292 14.73 9.00 -2.56
C THR A 292 15.02 9.85 -3.80
N SER A 293 16.23 9.77 -4.34
CA SER A 293 16.57 10.23 -5.68
C SER A 293 15.65 9.60 -6.72
N PRO A 294 15.43 10.23 -7.89
CA PRO A 294 14.67 9.63 -8.97
C PRO A 294 15.27 8.27 -9.38
N LEU A 295 14.51 7.20 -9.18
CA LEU A 295 14.99 5.83 -9.42
C LEU A 295 15.01 5.50 -10.92
N GLU A 296 15.97 4.66 -11.31
CA GLU A 296 15.95 4.00 -12.61
C GLU A 296 14.81 2.97 -12.72
N ALA A 297 14.47 2.55 -13.93
CA ALA A 297 13.29 1.70 -14.19
C ALA A 297 13.32 0.36 -13.40
N GLY A 298 14.49 -0.26 -13.24
CA GLY A 298 14.65 -1.51 -12.50
C GLY A 298 14.35 -1.34 -10.99
N PRO A 299 15.14 -0.52 -10.27
CA PRO A 299 14.90 -0.20 -8.86
C PRO A 299 13.50 0.37 -8.59
N ALA A 300 12.95 1.16 -9.52
CA ALA A 300 11.59 1.66 -9.42
C ALA A 300 10.55 0.53 -9.39
N LYS A 301 10.61 -0.41 -10.33
CA LYS A 301 9.72 -1.58 -10.34
C LYS A 301 9.92 -2.47 -9.10
N ALA A 302 11.17 -2.69 -8.69
CA ALA A 302 11.50 -3.51 -7.52
C ALA A 302 10.94 -2.92 -6.22
N SER A 303 11.10 -1.61 -5.99
CA SER A 303 10.61 -0.93 -4.79
C SER A 303 9.09 -0.88 -4.71
N LEU A 304 8.40 -0.56 -5.82
CA LEU A 304 6.94 -0.60 -5.89
C LEU A 304 6.40 -2.01 -5.65
N THR A 305 7.06 -3.03 -6.21
CA THR A 305 6.71 -4.45 -6.00
C THR A 305 6.89 -4.86 -4.54
N LEU A 306 8.03 -4.52 -3.92
CA LEU A 306 8.28 -4.80 -2.52
C LEU A 306 7.24 -4.14 -1.62
N ARG A 307 6.93 -2.86 -1.88
CA ARG A 307 5.88 -2.14 -1.15
C ARG A 307 4.53 -2.83 -1.27
N GLN A 308 4.11 -3.23 -2.46
CA GLN A 308 2.85 -3.97 -2.64
C GLN A 308 2.89 -5.28 -1.84
N ASN A 309 3.95 -6.08 -1.96
CA ASN A 309 4.07 -7.37 -1.27
C ASN A 309 3.99 -7.25 0.26
N ILE A 310 4.67 -6.26 0.85
CA ILE A 310 4.71 -6.07 2.30
C ILE A 310 3.36 -5.61 2.85
N TYR A 311 2.64 -4.77 2.10
CA TYR A 311 1.38 -4.16 2.54
C TYR A 311 0.11 -4.86 2.04
N THR A 312 0.23 -5.96 1.28
CA THR A 312 -0.90 -6.87 1.04
C THR A 312 -1.37 -7.49 2.35
N ASP A 313 -2.68 -7.56 2.58
CA ASP A 313 -3.27 -8.23 3.74
C ASP A 313 -2.94 -9.74 3.73
N PRO A 314 -2.16 -10.26 4.71
CA PRO A 314 -1.80 -11.67 4.72
C PRO A 314 -2.97 -12.61 5.02
N GLN A 315 -4.10 -12.08 5.53
CA GLN A 315 -5.29 -12.88 5.85
C GLN A 315 -6.20 -13.06 4.63
N LYS A 316 -6.00 -12.28 3.57
CA LYS A 316 -6.84 -12.28 2.37
C LYS A 316 -5.98 -12.45 1.13
N PRO A 317 -5.92 -13.68 0.57
CA PRO A 317 -5.35 -13.88 -0.75
C PRO A 317 -6.02 -12.93 -1.75
N ILE A 318 -5.23 -12.31 -2.62
CA ILE A 318 -5.78 -11.54 -3.75
C ILE A 318 -6.33 -12.57 -4.74
N GLN A 319 -7.61 -12.47 -5.06
CA GLN A 319 -8.32 -13.43 -5.91
C GLN A 319 -8.79 -12.78 -7.20
N MET A 320 -8.83 -13.56 -8.26
CA MET A 320 -9.57 -13.24 -9.48
C MET A 320 -11.01 -13.71 -9.33
N ASN A 321 -11.92 -13.08 -10.06
CA ASN A 321 -13.27 -13.62 -10.19
C ASN A 321 -13.20 -14.92 -10.99
N PRO A 322 -13.78 -16.03 -10.51
CA PRO A 322 -13.90 -17.24 -11.30
C PRO A 322 -14.70 -16.97 -12.59
N GLY A 323 -14.23 -17.50 -13.71
CA GLY A 323 -14.83 -17.19 -15.01
C GLY A 323 -13.99 -17.64 -16.20
N LEU A 324 -14.50 -17.38 -17.40
CA LEU A 324 -13.77 -17.60 -18.65
C LEU A 324 -13.23 -16.26 -19.16
N TYR A 325 -11.90 -16.16 -19.22
CA TYR A 325 -11.18 -14.98 -19.68
C TYR A 325 -10.64 -15.21 -21.10
N ARG A 326 -10.54 -14.14 -21.87
CA ARG A 326 -9.97 -14.16 -23.24
C ARG A 326 -8.60 -13.51 -23.21
N VAL A 327 -7.59 -14.21 -23.71
CA VAL A 327 -6.26 -13.64 -23.97
C VAL A 327 -6.13 -13.41 -25.47
N GLY A 328 -5.95 -12.14 -25.86
CA GLY A 328 -6.06 -11.72 -27.26
C GLY A 328 -7.50 -11.84 -27.77
N ASN A 329 -7.66 -12.25 -29.04
CA ASN A 329 -8.97 -12.43 -29.69
C ASN A 329 -9.16 -13.90 -30.10
N PRO A 330 -9.45 -14.80 -29.15
CA PRO A 330 -9.57 -16.23 -29.44
C PRO A 330 -10.78 -16.54 -30.34
N GLY A 331 -10.55 -17.35 -31.38
CA GLY A 331 -11.60 -17.96 -32.20
C GLY A 331 -12.18 -19.23 -31.54
N LYS A 332 -13.12 -19.89 -32.21
CA LYS A 332 -13.77 -21.11 -31.69
C LYS A 332 -12.87 -22.36 -31.68
N ASP A 333 -11.70 -22.28 -32.30
CA ASP A 333 -10.66 -23.31 -32.36
C ASP A 333 -9.50 -23.04 -31.38
N ALA A 334 -9.55 -21.93 -30.65
CA ALA A 334 -8.50 -21.51 -29.72
C ALA A 334 -8.41 -22.44 -28.50
N PRO A 335 -7.20 -22.66 -27.95
CA PRO A 335 -7.01 -23.53 -26.79
C PRO A 335 -7.73 -22.99 -25.55
N VAL A 336 -8.24 -23.91 -24.73
CA VAL A 336 -8.80 -23.62 -23.41
C VAL A 336 -7.82 -24.11 -22.35
N LEU A 337 -7.28 -23.18 -21.57
CA LEU A 337 -6.39 -23.46 -20.45
C LEU A 337 -7.13 -23.26 -19.13
N MET A 338 -7.04 -24.23 -18.24
CA MET A 338 -7.57 -24.12 -16.88
C MET A 338 -6.48 -23.63 -15.93
N THR A 339 -6.82 -22.70 -15.04
CA THR A 339 -6.03 -22.40 -13.85
C THR A 339 -6.94 -21.99 -12.70
N VAL A 340 -6.36 -21.62 -11.57
CA VAL A 340 -7.05 -21.30 -10.32
C VAL A 340 -7.23 -19.79 -10.13
N ASN A 341 -8.16 -19.38 -9.25
CA ASN A 341 -8.46 -17.97 -8.98
C ASN A 341 -7.48 -17.24 -8.05
N PHE A 342 -6.34 -17.83 -7.69
CA PHE A 342 -5.28 -17.08 -7.01
C PHE A 342 -4.63 -16.08 -7.97
N SER A 343 -4.65 -14.78 -7.64
CA SER A 343 -4.28 -13.72 -8.59
C SER A 343 -2.85 -13.84 -9.09
N LEU A 344 -1.89 -14.21 -8.23
CA LEU A 344 -0.50 -14.36 -8.67
C LEU A 344 -0.38 -15.49 -9.69
N THR A 345 -1.07 -16.62 -9.48
CA THR A 345 -1.11 -17.70 -10.48
C THR A 345 -1.77 -17.25 -11.78
N PHE A 346 -2.89 -16.54 -11.70
CA PHE A 346 -3.60 -15.99 -12.86
C PHE A 346 -2.69 -15.09 -13.70
N PHE A 347 -2.15 -14.02 -13.09
CA PHE A 347 -1.39 -13.00 -13.82
C PHE A 347 -0.03 -13.53 -14.29
N THR A 348 0.56 -14.50 -13.60
CA THR A 348 1.75 -15.21 -14.11
C THR A 348 1.42 -15.97 -15.39
N LEU A 349 0.33 -16.75 -15.43
CA LEU A 349 -0.05 -17.49 -16.64
C LEU A 349 -0.47 -16.54 -17.78
N GLU A 350 -1.30 -15.54 -17.48
CA GLU A 350 -1.75 -14.53 -18.45
C GLU A 350 -0.57 -13.84 -19.14
N GLY A 351 0.43 -13.37 -18.38
CA GLY A 351 1.59 -12.68 -18.95
C GLY A 351 2.39 -13.56 -19.93
N TYR A 352 2.56 -14.86 -19.64
CA TYR A 352 3.22 -15.78 -20.57
C TYR A 352 2.35 -16.11 -21.78
N LEU A 353 1.03 -16.18 -21.62
CA LEU A 353 0.10 -16.38 -22.74
C LEU A 353 0.08 -15.17 -23.67
N GLU A 354 0.05 -13.95 -23.15
CA GLU A 354 0.18 -12.72 -23.96
C GLU A 354 1.52 -12.69 -24.71
N ALA A 355 2.61 -13.02 -24.02
CA ALA A 355 3.95 -13.09 -24.63
C ALA A 355 4.04 -14.13 -25.74
N SER A 356 3.29 -15.25 -25.64
CA SER A 356 3.23 -16.29 -26.67
C SER A 356 2.56 -15.83 -27.97
N ARG A 357 1.74 -14.78 -27.92
CA ARG A 357 0.92 -14.27 -29.03
C ARG A 357 -0.03 -15.32 -29.64
N ILE A 358 -0.42 -16.33 -28.87
CA ILE A 358 -1.41 -17.33 -29.26
C ILE A 358 -2.73 -16.97 -28.56
N PRO A 359 -3.77 -16.53 -29.31
CA PRO A 359 -5.08 -16.26 -28.72
C PRO A 359 -5.65 -17.51 -28.05
N CYS A 360 -6.14 -17.38 -26.82
CA CYS A 360 -6.64 -18.51 -26.04
C CYS A 360 -7.71 -18.10 -25.02
N TYR A 361 -8.40 -19.10 -24.49
CA TYR A 361 -9.30 -18.96 -23.35
C TYR A 361 -8.63 -19.42 -22.07
N MET A 362 -8.83 -18.68 -20.98
CA MET A 362 -8.41 -19.05 -19.63
C MET A 362 -9.64 -19.30 -18.75
N LEU A 363 -9.88 -20.56 -18.39
CA LEU A 363 -10.89 -20.96 -17.42
C LEU A 363 -10.33 -20.86 -16.00
N ILE A 364 -10.88 -19.95 -15.22
CA ILE A 364 -10.46 -19.66 -13.85
C ILE A 364 -11.43 -20.35 -12.89
N VAL A 365 -10.95 -21.40 -12.22
CA VAL A 365 -11.75 -22.14 -11.23
C VAL A 365 -11.57 -21.58 -9.82
N ASP A 366 -12.65 -21.62 -9.03
CA ASP A 366 -12.64 -21.09 -7.67
C ASP A 366 -12.01 -22.07 -6.68
N THR A 367 -10.79 -21.78 -6.26
CA THR A 367 -10.08 -22.55 -5.23
C THR A 367 -9.86 -21.72 -3.98
N GLU A 368 -10.74 -20.75 -3.71
CA GLU A 368 -10.67 -19.87 -2.54
C GLU A 368 -9.37 -19.05 -2.50
N GLY A 369 -8.79 -18.75 -3.68
CA GLY A 369 -7.55 -18.00 -3.80
C GLY A 369 -6.28 -18.80 -3.51
N LEU A 370 -6.34 -20.15 -3.55
CA LEU A 370 -5.17 -21.01 -3.39
C LEU A 370 -4.43 -21.23 -4.71
N SER A 371 -3.10 -21.28 -4.67
CA SER A 371 -2.25 -21.66 -5.82
C SER A 371 -2.55 -23.08 -6.31
N VAL A 372 -2.18 -23.42 -7.56
CA VAL A 372 -2.48 -24.75 -8.15
C VAL A 372 -2.05 -25.89 -7.24
N LEU A 373 -0.78 -25.91 -6.82
CA LEU A 373 -0.24 -27.00 -6.02
C LEU A 373 -0.92 -27.07 -4.63
N THR A 374 -1.17 -25.91 -4.02
CA THR A 374 -1.88 -25.83 -2.73
C THR A 374 -3.32 -26.34 -2.85
N ALA A 375 -4.03 -25.96 -3.93
CA ALA A 375 -5.40 -26.36 -4.16
C ALA A 375 -5.53 -27.87 -4.42
N VAL A 376 -4.59 -28.46 -5.18
CA VAL A 376 -4.50 -29.90 -5.38
C VAL A 376 -4.25 -30.61 -4.04
N ALA A 377 -3.25 -30.18 -3.28
CA ALA A 377 -2.89 -30.80 -2.01
C ALA A 377 -4.00 -30.69 -0.95
N ALA A 378 -4.75 -29.59 -0.96
CA ALA A 378 -5.89 -29.36 -0.05
C ALA A 378 -7.20 -30.01 -0.54
N GLY A 379 -7.22 -30.66 -1.71
CA GLY A 379 -8.43 -31.22 -2.32
C GLY A 379 -9.45 -30.17 -2.80
N LYS A 380 -9.06 -28.89 -2.80
CA LYS A 380 -9.88 -27.76 -3.26
C LYS A 380 -9.94 -27.68 -4.78
N LEU A 381 -8.94 -28.23 -5.48
CA LEU A 381 -9.04 -28.51 -6.92
C LEU A 381 -9.35 -29.99 -7.11
N ASN A 382 -10.50 -30.30 -7.71
CA ASN A 382 -10.95 -31.66 -8.00
C ASN A 382 -11.83 -31.68 -9.26
N GLU A 383 -12.09 -32.86 -9.80
CA GLU A 383 -12.81 -33.07 -11.06
C GLU A 383 -14.24 -32.54 -11.05
N THR A 384 -14.91 -32.59 -9.90
CA THR A 384 -16.27 -32.05 -9.73
C THR A 384 -16.27 -30.54 -9.91
N LEU A 385 -15.35 -29.84 -9.23
CA LEU A 385 -15.18 -28.40 -9.39
C LEU A 385 -14.88 -28.01 -10.84
N VAL A 386 -14.01 -28.76 -11.53
CA VAL A 386 -13.65 -28.49 -12.93
C VAL A 386 -14.85 -28.66 -13.86
N ARG A 387 -15.60 -29.76 -13.73
CA ARG A 387 -16.83 -30.02 -14.49
C ARG A 387 -17.85 -28.92 -14.27
N ASP A 388 -18.13 -28.59 -13.01
CA ASP A 388 -19.14 -27.59 -12.66
C ASP A 388 -18.72 -26.20 -13.17
N SER A 389 -17.41 -25.88 -13.16
CA SER A 389 -16.89 -24.63 -13.73
C SER A 389 -17.05 -24.56 -15.26
N LEU A 390 -16.73 -25.64 -15.98
CA LEU A 390 -16.93 -25.73 -17.44
C LEU A 390 -18.39 -25.47 -17.83
N GLN A 391 -19.33 -26.04 -17.07
CA GLN A 391 -20.77 -25.86 -17.28
C GLN A 391 -21.24 -24.45 -16.88
N LYS A 392 -20.86 -23.99 -15.69
CA LYS A 392 -21.25 -22.69 -15.14
C LYS A 392 -20.83 -21.53 -16.04
N PHE A 393 -19.66 -21.63 -16.66
CA PHE A 393 -19.12 -20.59 -17.55
C PHE A 393 -19.30 -20.88 -19.04
N ASP A 394 -20.13 -21.88 -19.36
CA ASP A 394 -20.57 -22.22 -20.71
C ASP A 394 -19.44 -22.37 -21.75
N VAL A 395 -18.30 -22.92 -21.31
CA VAL A 395 -17.07 -23.00 -22.11
C VAL A 395 -17.29 -23.82 -23.38
N GLY A 396 -18.21 -24.80 -23.33
CA GLY A 396 -18.55 -25.65 -24.46
C GLY A 396 -19.21 -24.93 -25.64
N ASN A 397 -19.77 -23.74 -25.44
CA ASN A 397 -20.38 -22.92 -26.49
C ASN A 397 -19.39 -21.92 -27.11
N GLU A 398 -18.29 -21.61 -26.41
CA GLU A 398 -17.24 -20.72 -26.89
C GLU A 398 -16.25 -21.41 -27.84
N VAL A 399 -16.10 -22.75 -27.75
CA VAL A 399 -15.21 -23.55 -28.60
C VAL A 399 -15.89 -24.74 -29.29
N MET A 400 -15.41 -25.07 -30.50
CA MET A 400 -15.91 -26.19 -31.32
C MET A 400 -15.32 -27.55 -30.91
N HIS A 401 -14.35 -27.59 -30.01
CA HIS A 401 -13.72 -28.82 -29.52
C HIS A 401 -14.08 -29.10 -28.06
N ARG A 402 -13.65 -30.27 -27.56
CA ARG A 402 -13.75 -30.67 -26.15
C ARG A 402 -12.37 -31.10 -25.66
N LYS A 403 -11.46 -30.12 -25.58
CA LYS A 403 -10.07 -30.30 -25.15
C LYS A 403 -9.75 -29.25 -24.08
N LEU A 404 -9.23 -29.66 -22.94
CA LEU A 404 -8.89 -28.80 -21.80
C LEU A 404 -7.41 -28.98 -21.45
N ILE A 405 -6.64 -27.90 -21.44
CA ILE A 405 -5.26 -27.91 -20.97
C ILE A 405 -5.26 -27.63 -19.46
N ILE A 406 -4.73 -28.55 -18.67
CA ILE A 406 -4.59 -28.37 -17.21
C ILE A 406 -3.13 -28.07 -16.84
N PRO A 407 -2.85 -27.42 -15.70
CA PRO A 407 -1.47 -27.19 -15.26
C PRO A 407 -0.76 -28.52 -14.96
N GLY A 408 0.55 -28.58 -15.17
CA GLY A 408 1.34 -29.80 -14.93
C GLY A 408 1.27 -30.31 -13.49
N TYR A 409 1.11 -29.41 -12.51
CA TYR A 409 0.90 -29.79 -11.11
C TYR A 409 -0.46 -30.45 -10.83
N ALA A 410 -1.44 -30.30 -11.73
CA ALA A 410 -2.73 -30.98 -11.67
C ALA A 410 -2.75 -32.31 -12.46
N SER A 411 -1.62 -32.73 -13.03
CA SER A 411 -1.49 -34.01 -13.78
C SER A 411 -2.10 -35.23 -13.06
N PRO A 412 -1.95 -35.41 -11.73
CA PRO A 412 -2.58 -36.53 -11.02
C PRO A 412 -4.11 -36.57 -11.10
N LEU A 413 -4.76 -35.45 -11.42
CA LEU A 413 -6.22 -35.34 -11.57
C LEU A 413 -6.70 -35.57 -13.01
N SER A 414 -5.79 -35.64 -13.99
CA SER A 414 -6.12 -35.64 -15.43
C SER A 414 -7.17 -36.68 -15.83
N GLY A 415 -6.98 -37.96 -15.47
CA GLY A 415 -7.93 -39.02 -15.81
C GLY A 415 -9.31 -38.84 -15.18
N ARG A 416 -9.36 -38.41 -13.91
CA ARG A 416 -10.63 -38.13 -13.21
C ARG A 416 -11.36 -36.94 -13.82
N ILE A 417 -10.62 -35.90 -14.22
CA ILE A 417 -11.19 -34.74 -14.92
C ILE A 417 -11.73 -35.16 -16.28
N GLU A 418 -10.99 -35.96 -17.05
CA GLU A 418 -11.43 -36.43 -18.37
C GLU A 418 -12.73 -37.24 -18.27
N GLU A 419 -12.81 -38.17 -17.31
CA GLU A 419 -14.01 -38.97 -17.04
C GLU A 419 -15.21 -38.10 -16.61
N ALA A 420 -15.00 -37.19 -15.65
CA ALA A 420 -16.08 -36.36 -15.10
C ALA A 420 -16.61 -35.30 -16.07
N THR A 421 -15.76 -34.81 -16.98
CA THR A 421 -16.10 -33.72 -17.91
C THR A 421 -16.49 -34.23 -19.30
N GLY A 422 -15.98 -35.37 -19.73
CA GLY A 422 -16.03 -35.83 -21.12
C GLY A 422 -15.15 -35.01 -22.07
N TRP A 423 -14.30 -34.11 -21.55
CA TRP A 423 -13.32 -33.36 -22.33
C TRP A 423 -11.98 -34.09 -22.33
N LYS A 424 -11.32 -34.14 -23.49
CA LYS A 424 -9.94 -34.63 -23.58
C LYS A 424 -9.02 -33.70 -22.78
N VAL A 425 -8.31 -34.23 -21.79
CA VAL A 425 -7.40 -33.46 -20.95
C VAL A 425 -5.99 -33.52 -21.51
N LEU A 426 -5.38 -32.35 -21.70
CA LEU A 426 -3.97 -32.20 -22.03
C LEU A 426 -3.24 -31.69 -20.80
N VAL A 427 -2.17 -32.38 -20.39
CA VAL A 427 -1.34 -31.93 -19.27
C VAL A 427 -0.31 -30.94 -19.81
N GLY A 428 -0.47 -29.67 -19.43
CA GLY A 428 0.49 -28.61 -19.73
C GLY A 428 1.75 -28.68 -18.86
N PRO A 429 2.67 -27.73 -19.03
CA PRO A 429 3.90 -27.66 -18.24
C PRO A 429 3.63 -27.36 -16.76
N ARG A 430 4.62 -27.63 -15.92
CA ARG A 430 4.58 -27.27 -14.49
C ARG A 430 4.83 -25.79 -14.27
N ASP A 431 5.72 -25.21 -15.07
CA ASP A 431 6.01 -23.77 -15.07
C ASP A 431 5.27 -23.08 -16.22
N ALA A 432 4.67 -21.93 -15.94
CA ALA A 432 3.98 -21.13 -16.95
C ALA A 432 4.95 -20.59 -18.02
N ALA A 433 6.25 -20.44 -17.70
CA ALA A 433 7.26 -19.98 -18.66
C ALA A 433 7.37 -20.86 -19.91
N GLU A 434 7.05 -22.15 -19.79
CA GLU A 434 7.12 -23.15 -20.86
C GLU A 434 5.82 -23.21 -21.70
N ILE A 435 4.78 -22.44 -21.34
CA ILE A 435 3.46 -22.59 -21.98
C ILE A 435 3.47 -22.21 -23.47
N GLY A 436 4.30 -21.23 -23.85
CA GLY A 436 4.40 -20.78 -25.23
C GLY A 436 4.91 -21.88 -26.16
N GLU A 437 5.97 -22.58 -25.75
CA GLU A 437 6.53 -23.73 -26.48
C GLU A 437 5.52 -24.88 -26.53
N PHE A 438 4.92 -25.23 -25.38
CA PHE A 438 3.88 -26.27 -25.32
C PHE A 438 2.72 -26.00 -26.31
N LEU A 439 2.20 -24.77 -26.34
CA LEU A 439 1.12 -24.42 -27.27
C LEU A 439 1.56 -24.50 -28.74
N HIS A 440 2.81 -24.14 -29.03
CA HIS A 440 3.32 -24.25 -30.40
C HIS A 440 3.49 -25.71 -30.84
N GLU A 441 4.01 -26.57 -29.97
CA GLU A 441 4.33 -27.94 -30.32
C GLU A 441 3.15 -28.89 -30.22
N VAL A 442 2.33 -28.74 -29.18
CA VAL A 442 1.28 -29.70 -28.85
C VAL A 442 -0.07 -29.26 -29.39
N TRP A 443 -0.39 -27.96 -29.31
CA TRP A 443 -1.68 -27.48 -29.80
C TRP A 443 -1.70 -27.27 -31.32
N LYS A 444 -0.78 -26.45 -31.86
CA LYS A 444 -0.77 -26.12 -33.29
C LYS A 444 -0.48 -27.31 -34.21
N LYS A 445 0.20 -28.37 -33.75
CA LYS A 445 0.45 -29.58 -34.55
C LYS A 445 -0.75 -30.57 -34.53
N GLN A 446 -1.73 -30.37 -33.66
CA GLN A 446 -2.89 -31.27 -33.47
C GLN A 446 -4.23 -30.69 -33.95
N VAL A 447 -4.23 -29.47 -34.50
CA VAL A 447 -5.40 -28.76 -35.02
C VAL A 447 -5.23 -28.52 -36.50
#